data_AF-A0A0R1UKE4-F1
#
_entry.id   AF-A0A0R1UKE4-F1
#
_cell.length_a   1.000
_cell.length_b   1.000
_cell.length_c   1.000
_cell.angle_alpha   90.00
_cell.angle_beta   90.00
_cell.angle_gamma   90.00
#
_symmetry.space_group_name_H-M   'P 1'
#
loop_
_entity.id
_entity.type
_entity.pdbx_description
1 polymer ?
#
loop_
_entity_poly.entity_id
_entity_poly.type
_entity_poly.pdbx_seq_one_letter_code
_entity_poly.pdbx_strand_id
1 'polypeptide(L)'
;MTLKWHWLPTVVIGSWLSYRWVSRLAVAPQPLTVRRSDVRYDRTPTLFIPGWGGHAWTYNRLLRWLAQQGYGHKVLTVRVDWRGNPHFVGHWDGLATNPLIQVLFDHSLTRDYQPQIGWITQILRVLKQRYGVTAYNAVAHSWGGSAAIHSWLLHGQATDLPQLRRLLLLGAPVDESVTGGPADVAYQRLRAAGHHLRANGRETVINVYGTLTGRQTDGSVPVQQVRALRPVLAASSVVYREIHVPRTSHGQLHASPRMWRFIGKTIWGDNQKAANPNSVNG
;
A
#
# COMPACT_ATOMS: atom_id res chain seq x y z
N MET A 1 -58.09 13.02 -4.53
CA MET A 1 -57.16 12.17 -3.77
C MET A 1 -55.89 12.00 -4.58
N THR A 2 -54.79 12.64 -4.21
CA THR A 2 -53.46 12.40 -4.79
C THR A 2 -52.40 12.48 -3.69
N LEU A 3 -52.08 11.33 -3.10
CA LEU A 3 -51.07 11.21 -2.07
C LEU A 3 -49.68 11.17 -2.75
N LYS A 4 -48.92 12.28 -2.64
CA LYS A 4 -47.56 12.37 -3.17
C LYS A 4 -46.58 11.66 -2.23
N TRP A 5 -45.84 10.71 -2.79
CA TRP A 5 -44.84 9.88 -2.12
C TRP A 5 -43.57 10.69 -1.78
N HIS A 6 -43.28 10.86 -0.49
CA HIS A 6 -42.09 11.55 0.03
C HIS A 6 -41.10 10.58 0.73
N TRP A 7 -40.87 9.38 0.19
CA TRP A 7 -40.01 8.37 0.85
C TRP A 7 -38.70 8.03 0.11
N LEU A 8 -38.46 8.58 -1.08
CA LEU A 8 -37.24 8.29 -1.85
C LEU A 8 -35.92 8.89 -1.27
N PRO A 9 -35.87 10.09 -0.66
CA PRO A 9 -34.61 10.64 -0.17
C PRO A 9 -34.02 9.86 1.01
N THR A 10 -34.87 9.34 1.88
CA THR A 10 -34.47 8.72 3.16
C THR A 10 -33.82 7.35 2.98
N VAL A 11 -34.30 6.57 2.01
CA VAL A 11 -33.74 5.24 1.70
C VAL A 11 -32.34 5.36 1.10
N VAL A 12 -32.10 6.35 0.22
CA VAL A 12 -30.78 6.57 -0.39
C VAL A 12 -29.76 7.06 0.63
N ILE A 13 -30.14 7.97 1.54
CA ILE A 13 -29.27 8.45 2.62
C ILE A 13 -28.97 7.32 3.61
N GLY A 14 -29.97 6.53 3.98
CA GLY A 14 -29.80 5.34 4.83
C GLY A 14 -28.85 4.32 4.22
N SER A 15 -29.02 3.97 2.94
CA SER A 15 -28.14 3.05 2.22
C SER A 15 -26.70 3.59 2.07
N TRP A 16 -26.52 4.90 1.84
CA TRP A 16 -25.20 5.51 1.74
C TRP A 16 -24.48 5.57 3.10
N LEU A 17 -25.18 5.93 4.19
CA LEU A 17 -24.63 5.90 5.55
C LEU A 17 -24.28 4.48 5.99
N SER A 18 -25.13 3.50 5.66
CA SER A 18 -24.88 2.08 5.89
C SER A 18 -23.65 1.61 5.12
N TYR A 19 -23.57 1.90 3.82
CA TYR A 19 -22.41 1.57 2.99
C TYR A 19 -21.12 2.20 3.53
N ARG A 20 -21.16 3.46 3.97
CA ARG A 20 -20.01 4.14 4.59
C ARG A 20 -19.62 3.55 5.93
N TRP A 21 -20.57 3.05 6.72
CA TRP A 21 -20.28 2.40 7.98
C TRP A 21 -19.67 1.01 7.75
N VAL A 22 -20.27 0.18 6.89
CA VAL A 22 -19.79 -1.19 6.62
C VAL A 22 -18.45 -1.19 5.87
N SER A 23 -18.22 -0.24 4.94
CA SER A 23 -16.94 -0.11 4.23
C SER A 23 -15.77 0.31 5.12
N ARG A 24 -16.05 0.82 6.33
CA ARG A 24 -15.06 1.15 7.36
C ARG A 24 -14.77 0.01 8.34
N LEU A 25 -15.50 -1.11 8.25
CA LEU A 25 -15.29 -2.27 9.13
C LEU A 25 -13.97 -2.95 8.81
N ALA A 26 -12.92 -2.48 9.46
CA ALA A 26 -11.60 -3.06 9.41
C ALA A 26 -11.60 -4.40 10.16
N VAL A 27 -10.88 -5.40 9.65
CA VAL A 27 -10.79 -6.70 10.33
C VAL A 27 -10.25 -6.49 11.75
N ALA A 28 -10.85 -7.15 12.73
CA ALA A 28 -10.36 -7.10 14.10
C ALA A 28 -8.91 -7.61 14.18
N PRO A 29 -8.08 -7.09 15.10
CA PRO A 29 -6.80 -7.70 15.44
C PRO A 29 -6.97 -9.20 15.69
N GLN A 30 -6.16 -10.01 15.01
CA GLN A 30 -6.09 -11.46 15.25
C GLN A 30 -4.66 -11.77 15.69
N PRO A 31 -4.44 -12.38 16.86
CA PRO A 31 -3.10 -12.64 17.35
C PRO A 31 -2.36 -13.61 16.43
N LEU A 32 -1.02 -13.48 16.43
CA LEU A 32 -0.15 -14.41 15.73
C LEU A 32 -0.10 -15.74 16.52
N THR A 33 -0.94 -16.69 16.15
CA THR A 33 -1.02 -18.01 16.83
C THR A 33 -0.02 -19.03 16.30
N VAL A 34 0.51 -18.81 15.08
CA VAL A 34 1.47 -19.70 14.43
C VAL A 34 2.74 -18.93 14.11
N ARG A 35 3.89 -19.49 14.47
CA ARG A 35 5.22 -19.00 14.06
C ARG A 35 5.87 -20.01 13.12
N ARG A 36 6.59 -19.51 12.12
CA ARG A 36 7.23 -20.31 11.07
C ARG A 36 8.73 -20.08 11.05
N SER A 37 9.49 -21.12 10.71
CA SER A 37 10.95 -21.03 10.59
C SER A 37 11.42 -20.28 9.34
N ASP A 38 10.59 -20.19 8.30
CA ASP A 38 10.90 -19.48 7.05
C ASP A 38 10.46 -18.00 7.05
N VAL A 39 10.04 -17.49 8.21
CA VAL A 39 9.56 -16.12 8.41
C VAL A 39 10.43 -15.41 9.43
N ARG A 40 10.99 -14.27 9.03
CA ARG A 40 11.67 -13.36 9.95
C ARG A 40 10.67 -12.57 10.76
N TYR A 41 10.78 -12.65 12.08
CA TYR A 41 9.98 -11.85 13.02
C TYR A 41 10.83 -10.75 13.64
N ASP A 42 10.43 -9.50 13.42
CA ASP A 42 11.01 -8.36 14.11
C ASP A 42 9.96 -7.27 14.36
N ARG A 43 10.35 -6.16 14.99
CA ARG A 43 9.42 -5.08 15.37
C ARG A 43 9.09 -4.12 14.21
N THR A 44 9.55 -4.37 12.98
CA THR A 44 9.30 -3.50 11.83
C THR A 44 7.82 -3.59 11.40
N PRO A 45 7.00 -2.54 11.58
CA PRO A 45 5.62 -2.56 11.08
C PRO A 45 5.55 -2.60 9.57
N THR A 46 4.47 -3.18 9.05
CA THR A 46 4.14 -3.15 7.63
C THR A 46 2.83 -2.42 7.41
N LEU A 47 2.88 -1.30 6.70
CA LEU A 47 1.70 -0.51 6.34
C LEU A 47 1.05 -1.10 5.08
N PHE A 48 -0.28 -1.20 5.07
CA PHE A 48 -1.08 -1.58 3.92
C PHE A 48 -1.86 -0.37 3.43
N ILE A 49 -1.47 0.18 2.28
CA ILE A 49 -1.91 1.48 1.76
C ILE A 49 -2.77 1.26 0.50
N PRO A 50 -4.08 1.51 0.55
CA PRO A 50 -4.98 1.23 -0.55
C PRO A 50 -4.89 2.29 -1.66
N GLY A 51 -5.34 1.94 -2.86
CA GLY A 51 -5.52 2.88 -3.96
C GLY A 51 -6.79 3.74 -3.88
N TRP A 52 -7.06 4.46 -4.96
CA TRP A 52 -8.29 5.25 -5.13
C TRP A 52 -9.55 4.41 -4.92
N GLY A 53 -10.54 4.98 -4.22
CA GLY A 53 -11.78 4.27 -3.88
C GLY A 53 -11.60 3.11 -2.89
N GLY A 54 -10.37 2.83 -2.45
CA GLY A 54 -10.08 1.75 -1.52
C GLY A 54 -10.70 1.98 -0.14
N HIS A 55 -11.15 0.89 0.47
CA HIS A 55 -11.80 0.86 1.78
C HIS A 55 -11.32 -0.33 2.59
N ALA A 56 -11.88 -0.59 3.77
CA ALA A 56 -11.37 -1.61 4.68
C ALA A 56 -11.28 -3.01 4.01
N TRP A 57 -12.27 -3.36 3.19
CA TRP A 57 -12.29 -4.70 2.58
C TRP A 57 -11.14 -4.95 1.58
N THR A 58 -10.48 -3.92 1.06
CA THR A 58 -9.33 -4.04 0.15
C THR A 58 -8.26 -4.98 0.70
N TYR A 59 -8.00 -4.89 2.02
CA TYR A 59 -6.97 -5.68 2.69
C TYR A 59 -7.50 -6.60 3.80
N ASN A 60 -8.76 -6.50 4.23
CA ASN A 60 -9.27 -7.33 5.33
C ASN A 60 -8.99 -8.84 5.14
N ARG A 61 -9.22 -9.37 3.93
CA ARG A 61 -8.98 -10.80 3.64
C ARG A 61 -7.49 -11.13 3.64
N LEU A 62 -6.66 -10.28 3.04
CA LEU A 62 -5.20 -10.43 3.05
C LEU A 62 -4.64 -10.40 4.47
N LEU A 63 -5.03 -9.41 5.29
CA LEU A 63 -4.54 -9.27 6.66
C LEU A 63 -4.93 -10.45 7.55
N ARG A 64 -6.16 -10.95 7.40
CA ARG A 64 -6.61 -12.17 8.08
C ARG A 64 -5.77 -13.37 7.65
N TRP A 65 -5.56 -13.53 6.34
CA TRP A 65 -4.75 -14.61 5.79
C TRP A 65 -3.30 -14.53 6.29
N LEU A 66 -2.69 -13.34 6.33
CA LEU A 66 -1.32 -13.15 6.85
C LEU A 66 -1.19 -13.58 8.32
N ALA A 67 -2.17 -13.25 9.16
CA ALA A 67 -2.20 -13.69 10.56
C ALA A 67 -2.33 -15.21 10.67
N GLN A 68 -3.28 -15.80 9.94
CA GLN A 68 -3.51 -17.25 9.92
C GLN A 68 -2.31 -18.04 9.39
N GLN A 69 -1.54 -17.47 8.46
CA GLN A 69 -0.36 -18.09 7.87
C GLN A 69 0.95 -17.74 8.58
N GLY A 70 0.86 -17.11 9.76
CA GLY A 70 2.01 -16.84 10.61
C GLY A 70 2.93 -15.73 10.10
N TYR A 71 2.53 -14.88 9.17
CA TYR A 71 3.42 -13.80 8.66
C TYR A 71 3.50 -12.60 9.59
N GLY A 72 2.38 -12.24 10.22
CA GLY A 72 2.28 -11.06 11.07
C GLY A 72 0.83 -10.84 11.48
N HIS A 73 0.59 -9.95 12.43
CA HIS A 73 -0.76 -9.71 12.95
C HIS A 73 -1.10 -8.23 12.96
N LYS A 74 -2.37 -7.92 12.72
CA LYS A 74 -2.84 -6.54 12.71
C LYS A 74 -2.88 -5.97 14.13
N VAL A 75 -2.24 -4.83 14.32
CA VAL A 75 -2.22 -4.09 15.59
C VAL A 75 -3.00 -2.78 15.54
N LEU A 76 -3.03 -2.15 14.36
CA LEU A 76 -3.65 -0.84 14.17
C LEU A 76 -4.45 -0.76 12.88
N THR A 77 -5.51 0.04 12.93
CA THR A 77 -6.14 0.67 11.76
C THR A 77 -5.86 2.16 11.86
N VAL A 78 -5.33 2.75 10.79
CA VAL A 78 -5.12 4.20 10.70
C VAL A 78 -6.10 4.76 9.69
N ARG A 79 -7.03 5.59 10.16
CA ARG A 79 -8.06 6.22 9.33
C ARG A 79 -7.76 7.69 9.19
N VAL A 80 -7.51 8.15 7.97
CA VAL A 80 -7.38 9.57 7.67
C VAL A 80 -8.76 10.13 7.39
N ASP A 81 -9.19 11.14 8.16
CA ASP A 81 -10.49 11.77 8.00
C ASP A 81 -10.54 12.75 6.81
N TRP A 82 -11.71 13.36 6.59
CA TRP A 82 -11.94 14.33 5.50
C TRP A 82 -11.12 15.61 5.62
N ARG A 83 -10.58 15.90 6.81
CA ARG A 83 -9.71 17.04 7.07
C ARG A 83 -8.22 16.66 6.93
N GLY A 84 -7.92 15.41 6.62
CA GLY A 84 -6.56 14.91 6.48
C GLY A 84 -5.90 14.48 7.79
N ASN A 85 -6.64 14.38 8.90
CA ASN A 85 -6.07 13.99 10.19
C ASN A 85 -6.08 12.47 10.35
N PRO A 86 -4.95 11.83 10.71
CA PRO A 86 -4.90 10.40 10.96
C PRO A 86 -5.40 10.03 12.37
N HIS A 87 -6.34 9.10 12.43
CA HIS A 87 -6.89 8.51 13.64
C HIS A 87 -6.41 7.08 13.78
N PHE A 88 -5.73 6.76 14.88
CA PHE A 88 -5.16 5.45 15.14
C PHE A 88 -6.09 4.66 16.05
N VAL A 89 -6.61 3.54 15.55
CA VAL A 89 -7.58 2.67 16.25
C VAL A 89 -6.96 1.29 16.45
N GLY A 90 -7.00 0.81 17.69
CA GLY A 90 -6.40 -0.44 18.12
C GLY A 90 -5.56 -0.24 19.37
N HIS A 91 -4.90 -1.31 19.81
CA HIS A 91 -3.97 -1.26 20.93
C HIS A 91 -2.63 -1.81 20.45
N TRP A 92 -1.58 -1.00 20.58
CA TRP A 92 -0.22 -1.39 20.26
C TRP A 92 0.76 -0.74 21.22
N ASP A 93 1.53 -1.58 21.89
CA ASP A 93 2.58 -1.22 22.86
C ASP A 93 3.96 -0.99 22.21
N GLY A 94 4.07 -1.14 20.88
CA GLY A 94 5.33 -1.06 20.15
C GLY A 94 6.17 -2.34 20.17
N LEU A 95 5.75 -3.40 20.87
CA LEU A 95 6.54 -4.62 21.08
C LEU A 95 6.15 -5.78 20.16
N ALA A 96 4.96 -5.73 19.56
CA ALA A 96 4.48 -6.72 18.61
C ALA A 96 5.50 -7.04 17.49
N THR A 97 5.65 -8.33 17.16
CA THR A 97 6.45 -8.77 16.02
C THR A 97 5.63 -8.85 14.74
N ASN A 98 6.23 -8.38 13.63
CA ASN A 98 5.60 -8.17 12.33
C ASN A 98 4.22 -7.49 12.44
N PRO A 99 4.14 -6.31 13.08
CA PRO A 99 2.87 -5.61 13.25
C PRO A 99 2.32 -5.15 11.90
N LEU A 100 1.07 -5.48 11.60
CA LEU A 100 0.38 -5.03 10.39
C LEU A 100 -0.47 -3.81 10.71
N ILE A 101 -0.36 -2.78 9.87
CA ILE A 101 -1.08 -1.52 10.01
C ILE A 101 -1.94 -1.31 8.77
N GLN A 102 -3.25 -1.28 8.95
CA GLN A 102 -4.19 -1.05 7.85
C GLN A 102 -4.47 0.44 7.70
N VAL A 103 -4.12 1.05 6.58
CA VAL A 103 -4.41 2.46 6.29
C VAL A 103 -5.71 2.57 5.53
N LEU A 104 -6.56 3.54 5.90
CA LEU A 104 -7.83 3.86 5.27
C LEU A 104 -7.93 5.36 5.04
N PHE A 105 -8.37 5.76 3.85
CA PHE A 105 -8.64 7.15 3.51
C PHE A 105 -10.15 7.36 3.45
N ASP A 106 -10.72 8.20 4.31
CA ASP A 106 -12.15 8.53 4.26
C ASP A 106 -12.50 9.29 2.98
N HIS A 107 -11.55 10.09 2.47
CA HIS A 107 -11.62 10.75 1.18
C HIS A 107 -10.83 9.91 0.15
N SER A 108 -11.26 8.67 -0.11
CA SER A 108 -10.56 7.78 -1.06
C SER A 108 -10.78 8.17 -2.52
N LEU A 109 -11.78 9.00 -2.82
CA LEU A 109 -12.12 9.50 -4.15
C LEU A 109 -11.54 10.91 -4.39
N THR A 110 -10.24 11.09 -4.19
CA THR A 110 -9.55 12.34 -4.56
C THR A 110 -9.44 12.50 -6.07
N ARG A 111 -9.21 13.74 -6.54
CA ARG A 111 -8.91 14.03 -7.95
C ARG A 111 -7.57 13.45 -8.40
N ASP A 112 -6.61 13.41 -7.49
CA ASP A 112 -5.27 12.85 -7.67
C ASP A 112 -4.76 12.27 -6.33
N TYR A 113 -3.58 11.66 -6.31
CA TYR A 113 -3.00 11.06 -5.12
C TYR A 113 -2.16 12.02 -4.25
N GLN A 114 -2.02 13.31 -4.62
CA GLN A 114 -1.13 14.25 -3.92
C GLN A 114 -1.46 14.42 -2.44
N PRO A 115 -2.74 14.53 -2.00
CA PRO A 115 -3.07 14.59 -0.58
C PRO A 115 -2.58 13.37 0.21
N GLN A 116 -2.59 12.18 -0.41
CA GLN A 116 -2.16 10.94 0.23
C GLN A 116 -0.66 10.95 0.55
N ILE A 117 0.17 11.69 -0.20
CA ILE A 117 1.60 11.88 0.12
C ILE A 117 1.76 12.52 1.50
N GLY A 118 1.01 13.60 1.76
CA GLY A 118 1.02 14.30 3.04
C GLY A 118 0.46 13.44 4.17
N TRP A 119 -0.63 12.73 3.91
CA TRP A 119 -1.25 11.84 4.89
C TRP A 119 -0.33 10.69 5.30
N ILE A 120 0.31 10.00 4.35
CA ILE A 120 1.27 8.93 4.62
C ILE A 120 2.44 9.47 5.45
N THR A 121 2.99 10.62 5.07
CA THR A 121 4.08 11.28 5.81
C THR A 121 3.68 11.57 7.25
N GLN A 122 2.46 12.07 7.48
CA GLN A 122 1.95 12.34 8.82
C GLN A 122 1.72 11.06 9.64
N ILE A 123 1.23 9.98 9.01
CA ILE A 123 1.10 8.67 9.65
C ILE A 123 2.48 8.19 10.13
N LEU A 124 3.48 8.23 9.26
CA LEU A 124 4.85 7.80 9.58
C LEU A 124 5.45 8.62 10.74
N ARG A 125 5.23 9.94 10.75
CA ARG A 125 5.65 10.82 11.85
C ARG A 125 5.02 10.41 13.18
N VAL A 126 3.71 10.20 13.21
CA VAL A 126 3.01 9.75 14.43
C VAL A 126 3.49 8.36 14.85
N LEU A 127 3.74 7.44 13.90
CA LEU A 127 4.29 6.12 14.21
C LEU A 127 5.65 6.20 14.91
N LYS A 128 6.54 7.09 14.46
CA LYS A 128 7.82 7.32 15.13
C LYS A 128 7.65 7.94 16.51
N GLN A 129 6.89 9.02 16.60
CA GLN A 129 6.74 9.80 17.84
C GLN A 129 5.98 9.04 18.94
N ARG A 130 4.89 8.36 18.58
CA ARG A 130 3.99 7.71 19.56
C ARG A 130 4.38 6.27 19.87
N TYR A 131 4.89 5.52 18.88
CA TYR A 131 5.14 4.07 19.01
C TYR A 131 6.62 3.71 18.88
N GLY A 132 7.53 4.69 18.78
CA GLY A 132 8.97 4.44 18.70
C GLY A 132 9.41 3.74 17.41
N VAL A 133 8.60 3.79 16.35
CA VAL A 133 8.93 3.12 15.08
C VAL A 133 10.15 3.78 14.44
N THR A 134 11.22 3.00 14.24
CA THR A 134 12.47 3.48 13.63
C THR A 134 12.64 3.05 12.17
N ALA A 135 12.01 1.96 11.77
CA ALA A 135 11.98 1.46 10.40
C ALA A 135 10.59 0.91 10.05
N TYR A 136 10.24 0.86 8.77
CA TYR A 136 8.96 0.33 8.32
C TYR A 136 9.05 -0.39 6.98
N ASN A 137 8.09 -1.28 6.73
CA ASN A 137 7.78 -1.79 5.40
C ASN A 137 6.43 -1.20 4.93
N ALA A 138 6.17 -1.24 3.64
CA ALA A 138 4.87 -0.89 3.09
C ALA A 138 4.49 -1.80 1.90
N VAL A 139 3.20 -2.13 1.83
CA VAL A 139 2.54 -2.75 0.69
C VAL A 139 1.48 -1.76 0.22
N ALA A 140 1.64 -1.23 -0.99
CA ALA A 140 0.85 -0.11 -1.45
C ALA A 140 0.32 -0.37 -2.87
N HIS A 141 -0.98 -0.15 -3.09
CA HIS A 141 -1.66 -0.47 -4.33
C HIS A 141 -2.05 0.79 -5.10
N SER A 142 -1.90 0.75 -6.44
CA SER A 142 -2.35 1.81 -7.35
C SER A 142 -1.86 3.19 -6.90
N TRP A 143 -2.72 4.21 -6.88
CA TRP A 143 -2.44 5.55 -6.37
C TRP A 143 -1.89 5.60 -4.94
N GLY A 144 -2.24 4.65 -4.07
CA GLY A 144 -1.63 4.54 -2.74
C GLY A 144 -0.15 4.20 -2.83
N GLY A 145 0.24 3.41 -3.83
CA GLY A 145 1.63 3.14 -4.19
C GLY A 145 2.36 4.36 -4.74
N SER A 146 1.72 5.11 -5.64
CA SER A 146 2.24 6.37 -6.17
C SER A 146 2.48 7.37 -5.04
N ALA A 147 1.53 7.50 -4.12
CA ALA A 147 1.67 8.36 -2.95
C ALA A 147 2.77 7.89 -2.00
N ALA A 148 2.90 6.58 -1.75
CA ALA A 148 3.93 6.01 -0.89
C ALA A 148 5.35 6.24 -1.43
N ILE A 149 5.58 6.01 -2.74
CA ILE A 149 6.90 6.24 -3.35
C ILE A 149 7.26 7.72 -3.34
N HIS A 150 6.29 8.62 -3.60
CA HIS A 150 6.51 10.07 -3.50
C HIS A 150 6.81 10.50 -2.06
N SER A 151 6.05 10.01 -1.07
CA SER A 151 6.28 10.32 0.35
C SER A 151 7.69 9.94 0.77
N TRP A 152 8.16 8.74 0.38
CA TRP A 152 9.52 8.31 0.69
C TRP A 152 10.59 9.11 -0.07
N LEU A 153 10.46 9.31 -1.38
CA LEU A 153 11.47 10.04 -2.17
C LEU A 153 11.59 11.51 -1.75
N LEU A 154 10.48 12.15 -1.38
CA LEU A 154 10.46 13.57 -1.01
C LEU A 154 10.80 13.81 0.46
N HIS A 155 10.42 12.89 1.36
CA HIS A 155 10.50 13.13 2.81
C HIS A 155 11.25 12.05 3.59
N GLY A 156 11.58 10.90 2.99
CA GLY A 156 12.11 9.73 3.70
C GLY A 156 13.46 9.93 4.40
N GLN A 157 14.20 10.97 4.05
CA GLN A 157 15.46 11.35 4.71
C GLN A 157 15.25 12.24 5.95
N ALA A 158 14.02 12.66 6.24
CA ALA A 158 13.72 13.48 7.40
C ALA A 158 13.90 12.69 8.70
N THR A 159 14.59 13.30 9.67
CA THR A 159 14.96 12.64 10.94
C THR A 159 13.77 12.40 11.86
N ASP A 160 12.62 13.02 11.61
CA ASP A 160 11.35 12.81 12.31
C ASP A 160 10.53 11.66 11.71
N LEU A 161 11.02 10.97 10.67
CA LEU A 161 10.37 9.82 10.05
C LEU A 161 11.13 8.50 10.28
N PRO A 162 10.44 7.34 10.31
CA PRO A 162 11.09 6.04 10.29
C PRO A 162 11.71 5.77 8.92
N GLN A 163 12.77 4.98 8.88
CA GLN A 163 13.47 4.63 7.65
C GLN A 163 12.72 3.54 6.88
N LEU A 164 12.62 3.68 5.55
CA LEU A 164 12.04 2.63 4.72
C LEU A 164 12.96 1.41 4.71
N ARG A 165 12.40 0.20 4.83
CA ARG A 165 13.15 -1.05 4.65
C ARG A 165 12.72 -1.76 3.37
N ARG A 166 11.42 -2.04 3.21
CA ARG A 166 10.86 -2.64 1.98
C ARG A 166 9.59 -1.92 1.56
N LEU A 167 9.50 -1.53 0.29
CA LEU A 167 8.30 -1.00 -0.34
C LEU A 167 7.88 -1.94 -1.47
N LEU A 168 6.71 -2.55 -1.34
CA LEU A 168 6.09 -3.38 -2.36
C LEU A 168 4.96 -2.59 -3.03
N LEU A 169 5.21 -2.16 -4.26
CA LEU A 169 4.24 -1.45 -5.09
C LEU A 169 3.44 -2.45 -5.91
N LEU A 170 2.12 -2.34 -5.88
CA LEU A 170 1.18 -3.21 -6.60
C LEU A 170 0.44 -2.37 -7.65
N GLY A 171 0.89 -2.42 -8.90
CA GLY A 171 0.26 -1.72 -10.02
C GLY A 171 0.22 -0.20 -9.84
N ALA A 172 1.28 0.39 -9.28
CA ALA A 172 1.34 1.83 -9.00
C ALA A 172 1.70 2.63 -10.27
N PRO A 173 0.84 3.53 -10.77
CA PRO A 173 1.20 4.42 -11.87
C PRO A 173 2.16 5.49 -11.36
N VAL A 174 3.37 5.53 -11.90
CA VAL A 174 4.43 6.46 -11.47
C VAL A 174 4.54 7.65 -12.41
N ASP A 175 4.30 7.42 -13.70
CA ASP A 175 4.14 8.45 -14.73
C ASP A 175 2.76 8.29 -15.37
N GLU A 176 1.84 9.20 -15.11
CA GLU A 176 0.47 9.18 -15.63
C GLU A 176 0.34 9.90 -16.98
N SER A 177 1.45 10.25 -17.62
CA SER A 177 1.42 10.85 -18.96
C SER A 177 0.76 9.94 -19.99
N VAL A 178 0.11 10.60 -20.96
CA VAL A 178 -0.36 9.94 -22.19
C VAL A 178 0.86 9.62 -23.05
N THR A 179 0.86 8.45 -23.69
CA THR A 179 1.94 8.04 -24.59
C THR A 179 2.24 9.11 -25.65
N GLY A 180 3.47 9.62 -25.68
CA GLY A 180 3.91 10.68 -26.60
C GLY A 180 3.66 12.10 -26.10
N GLY A 181 3.00 12.28 -24.95
CA GLY A 181 2.82 13.56 -24.27
C GLY A 181 3.95 13.88 -23.28
N PRO A 182 3.95 15.09 -22.70
CA PRO A 182 4.90 15.44 -21.65
C PRO A 182 4.68 14.58 -20.40
N ALA A 183 5.77 14.27 -19.71
CA ALA A 183 5.76 13.66 -18.38
C ALA A 183 4.81 14.42 -17.45
N ASP A 184 4.03 13.71 -16.62
CA ASP A 184 3.17 14.38 -15.66
C ASP A 184 3.98 15.14 -14.59
N VAL A 185 3.37 16.17 -13.99
CA VAL A 185 4.05 17.07 -13.05
C VAL A 185 4.55 16.33 -11.80
N ALA A 186 3.82 15.31 -11.34
CA ALA A 186 4.22 14.55 -10.17
C ALA A 186 5.44 13.67 -10.48
N TYR A 187 5.47 13.02 -11.65
CA TYR A 187 6.63 12.28 -12.11
C TYR A 187 7.87 13.16 -12.30
N GLN A 188 7.71 14.39 -12.82
CA GLN A 188 8.83 15.34 -12.92
C GLN A 188 9.42 15.67 -11.55
N ARG A 189 8.57 15.94 -10.54
CA ARG A 189 9.02 16.15 -9.15
C ARG A 189 9.71 14.91 -8.59
N LEU A 190 9.17 13.73 -8.88
CA LEU A 190 9.74 12.45 -8.45
C LEU A 190 11.14 12.22 -9.01
N ARG A 191 11.34 12.50 -10.31
CA ARG A 191 12.65 12.43 -10.97
C ARG A 191 13.66 13.38 -10.33
N ALA A 192 13.27 14.62 -10.09
CA ALA A 192 14.12 15.60 -9.42
C ALA A 192 14.55 15.11 -8.03
N ALA A 193 13.62 14.54 -7.25
CA ALA A 193 13.91 13.98 -5.93
C ALA A 193 14.83 12.75 -5.97
N GLY A 194 14.68 11.88 -6.98
CA GLY A 194 15.52 10.69 -7.15
C GLY A 194 17.02 11.00 -7.23
N HIS A 195 17.38 12.14 -7.84
CA HIS A 195 18.78 12.60 -7.91
C HIS A 195 19.37 12.97 -6.54
N HIS A 196 18.54 13.21 -5.52
CA HIS A 196 18.97 13.60 -4.17
C HIS A 196 18.97 12.43 -3.17
N LEU A 197 18.64 11.21 -3.60
CA LEU A 197 18.71 10.02 -2.74
C LEU A 197 20.17 9.78 -2.30
N ARG A 198 20.50 10.27 -1.11
CA ARG A 198 21.76 9.97 -0.45
C ARG A 198 21.82 8.49 -0.13
N ALA A 199 22.96 7.89 -0.42
CA ALA A 199 23.17 6.45 -0.39
C ALA A 199 23.09 5.88 1.03
N ASN A 200 21.90 5.43 1.45
CA ASN A 200 21.75 4.62 2.67
C ASN A 200 21.69 3.10 2.38
N GLY A 201 21.57 2.72 1.10
CA GLY A 201 21.96 1.41 0.55
C GLY A 201 21.24 0.18 1.13
N ARG A 202 20.12 0.38 1.83
CA ARG A 202 19.43 -0.69 2.57
C ARG A 202 17.96 -0.81 2.21
N GLU A 203 17.42 0.17 1.49
CA GLU A 203 16.04 0.24 1.04
C GLU A 203 15.83 -0.70 -0.15
N THR A 204 14.76 -1.48 -0.11
CA THR A 204 14.34 -2.35 -1.21
C THR A 204 12.99 -1.89 -1.75
N VAL A 205 12.92 -1.58 -3.04
CA VAL A 205 11.68 -1.24 -3.74
C VAL A 205 11.37 -2.33 -4.76
N ILE A 206 10.20 -2.95 -4.61
CA ILE A 206 9.74 -4.04 -5.48
C ILE A 206 8.49 -3.56 -6.19
N ASN A 207 8.63 -3.34 -7.49
CA ASN A 207 7.60 -2.80 -8.34
C ASN A 207 6.90 -3.93 -9.11
N VAL A 208 5.67 -4.24 -8.71
CA VAL A 208 4.90 -5.36 -9.22
C VAL A 208 3.82 -4.84 -10.16
N TYR A 209 3.74 -5.42 -11.36
CA TYR A 209 2.69 -5.10 -12.32
C TYR A 209 2.04 -6.36 -12.89
N GLY A 210 0.73 -6.28 -13.08
CA GLY A 210 -0.06 -7.30 -13.74
C GLY A 210 -0.18 -7.03 -15.25
N THR A 211 -0.51 -8.06 -16.02
CA THR A 211 -1.05 -7.88 -17.38
C THR A 211 -2.25 -8.77 -17.62
N LEU A 212 -3.22 -8.28 -18.40
CA LEU A 212 -4.27 -9.09 -18.99
C LEU A 212 -3.75 -9.78 -20.27
N THR A 213 -4.38 -10.89 -20.65
CA THR A 213 -3.98 -11.65 -21.85
C THR A 213 -3.99 -10.75 -23.09
N GLY A 214 -2.85 -10.67 -23.79
CA GLY A 214 -2.68 -9.85 -24.99
C GLY A 214 -2.62 -8.33 -24.76
N ARG A 215 -2.52 -7.86 -23.51
CA ARG A 215 -2.54 -6.42 -23.19
C ARG A 215 -1.38 -6.02 -22.29
N GLN A 216 -0.72 -4.90 -22.58
CA GLN A 216 0.33 -4.31 -21.72
C GLN A 216 -0.26 -3.44 -20.60
N THR A 217 -1.27 -3.98 -19.91
CA THR A 217 -1.97 -3.35 -18.79
C THR A 217 -2.65 -4.41 -17.92
N ASP A 218 -2.79 -4.13 -16.63
CA ASP A 218 -3.60 -4.93 -15.70
C ASP A 218 -5.12 -4.65 -15.80
N GLY A 219 -5.54 -3.85 -16.79
CA GLY A 219 -6.93 -3.43 -17.01
C GLY A 219 -7.25 -2.05 -16.44
N SER A 220 -6.33 -1.45 -15.68
CA SER A 220 -6.48 -0.08 -15.17
C SER A 220 -5.22 0.75 -15.41
N VAL A 221 -4.04 0.17 -15.18
CA VAL A 221 -2.76 0.88 -15.28
C VAL A 221 -1.93 0.27 -16.41
N PRO A 222 -1.46 1.05 -17.40
CA PRO A 222 -0.50 0.60 -18.40
C PRO A 222 0.86 0.25 -17.80
N VAL A 223 1.51 -0.79 -18.32
CA VAL A 223 2.84 -1.23 -17.84
C VAL A 223 3.89 -0.12 -17.94
N GLN A 224 3.79 0.74 -18.96
CA GLN A 224 4.68 1.89 -19.13
C GLN A 224 4.64 2.82 -17.93
N GLN A 225 3.46 3.15 -17.42
CA GLN A 225 3.28 4.06 -16.29
C GLN A 225 3.90 3.48 -15.01
N VAL A 226 3.83 2.15 -14.83
CA VAL A 226 4.46 1.48 -13.67
C VAL A 226 5.98 1.45 -13.79
N ARG A 227 6.52 1.12 -14.97
CA ARG A 227 7.96 0.97 -15.21
C ARG A 227 8.72 2.30 -15.28
N ALA A 228 8.00 3.44 -15.35
CA ALA A 228 8.59 4.77 -15.26
C ALA A 228 9.40 5.01 -13.98
N LEU A 229 9.20 4.21 -12.91
CA LEU A 229 10.02 4.29 -11.70
C LEU A 229 11.48 3.84 -11.91
N ARG A 230 11.74 2.96 -12.89
CA ARG A 230 13.08 2.43 -13.13
C ARG A 230 14.15 3.52 -13.33
N PRO A 231 13.98 4.47 -14.27
CA PRO A 231 14.97 5.53 -14.46
C PRO A 231 15.10 6.46 -13.24
N VAL A 232 14.05 6.63 -12.42
CA VAL A 232 14.11 7.45 -11.19
C VAL A 232 15.09 6.88 -10.18
N LEU A 233 15.12 5.56 -10.04
CA LEU A 233 15.96 4.87 -9.03
C LEU A 233 17.28 4.32 -9.59
N ALA A 234 17.51 4.41 -10.91
CA ALA A 234 18.66 3.79 -11.58
C ALA A 234 20.03 4.27 -11.06
N ALA A 235 20.14 5.53 -10.66
CA ALA A 235 21.38 6.11 -10.14
C ALA A 235 21.48 6.09 -8.59
N SER A 236 20.55 5.40 -7.91
CA SER A 236 20.52 5.31 -6.45
C SER A 236 21.10 3.99 -5.95
N SER A 237 21.43 3.90 -4.65
CA SER A 237 21.87 2.65 -4.01
C SER A 237 20.70 1.74 -3.58
N VAL A 238 19.48 2.09 -3.97
CA VAL A 238 18.24 1.37 -3.63
C VAL A 238 18.20 0.05 -4.38
N VAL A 239 17.86 -1.03 -3.69
CA VAL A 239 17.62 -2.34 -4.34
C VAL A 239 16.27 -2.28 -5.05
N TYR A 240 16.28 -1.98 -6.34
CA TYR A 240 15.08 -1.92 -7.17
C TYR A 240 14.86 -3.22 -7.95
N ARG A 241 13.64 -3.78 -7.88
CA ARG A 241 13.24 -4.97 -8.65
C ARG A 241 11.89 -4.76 -9.30
N GLU A 242 11.74 -5.22 -10.54
CA GLU A 242 10.46 -5.28 -11.22
C GLU A 242 9.98 -6.72 -11.31
N ILE A 243 8.70 -6.94 -10.99
CA ILE A 243 8.08 -8.26 -11.00
C ILE A 243 6.82 -8.22 -11.87
N HIS A 244 6.87 -8.92 -12.99
CA HIS A 244 5.71 -9.09 -13.86
C HIS A 244 4.87 -10.29 -13.42
N VAL A 245 3.57 -10.07 -13.24
CA VAL A 245 2.58 -11.10 -12.91
C VAL A 245 1.58 -11.24 -14.07
N PRO A 246 1.86 -12.08 -15.08
CA PRO A 246 0.98 -12.23 -16.22
C PRO A 246 -0.39 -12.79 -15.80
N ARG A 247 -1.41 -12.49 -16.62
CA ARG A 247 -2.82 -12.90 -16.42
C ARG A 247 -3.37 -12.48 -15.05
N THR A 248 -3.03 -11.27 -14.61
CA THR A 248 -3.43 -10.73 -13.31
C THR A 248 -3.98 -9.32 -13.51
N SER A 249 -5.22 -9.10 -13.10
CA SER A 249 -5.89 -7.80 -13.16
C SER A 249 -5.47 -6.87 -12.02
N HIS A 250 -5.81 -5.59 -12.16
CA HIS A 250 -5.47 -4.55 -11.19
C HIS A 250 -5.88 -4.88 -9.75
N GLY A 251 -7.12 -5.38 -9.55
CA GLY A 251 -7.60 -5.80 -8.22
C GLY A 251 -7.00 -7.14 -7.75
N GLN A 252 -6.70 -8.06 -8.67
CA GLN A 252 -6.10 -9.36 -8.32
C GLN A 252 -4.69 -9.24 -7.74
N LEU A 253 -3.98 -8.13 -8.01
CA LEU A 253 -2.67 -7.82 -7.44
C LEU A 253 -2.68 -7.78 -5.90
N HIS A 254 -3.81 -7.46 -5.26
CA HIS A 254 -3.95 -7.48 -3.81
C HIS A 254 -5.02 -8.45 -3.29
N ALA A 255 -5.88 -8.99 -4.15
CA ALA A 255 -7.03 -9.80 -3.75
C ALA A 255 -6.89 -11.31 -4.04
N SER A 256 -5.84 -11.76 -4.73
CA SER A 256 -5.68 -13.18 -5.07
C SER A 256 -4.79 -13.95 -4.08
N PRO A 257 -5.10 -15.23 -3.76
CA PRO A 257 -4.27 -16.06 -2.87
C PRO A 257 -2.81 -16.20 -3.33
N ARG A 258 -2.61 -16.25 -4.65
CA ARG A 258 -1.28 -16.26 -5.28
C ARG A 258 -0.48 -15.02 -4.87
N MET A 259 -1.11 -13.84 -4.95
CA MET A 259 -0.48 -12.60 -4.54
C MET A 259 -0.30 -12.49 -3.03
N TRP A 260 -1.22 -13.02 -2.22
CA TRP A 260 -1.06 -13.04 -0.76
C TRP A 260 0.19 -13.83 -0.33
N ARG A 261 0.41 -15.02 -0.92
CA ARG A 261 1.64 -15.80 -0.71
C ARG A 261 2.89 -15.03 -1.13
N PHE A 262 2.84 -14.40 -2.30
CA PHE A 262 3.95 -13.60 -2.80
C PHE A 262 4.25 -12.41 -1.87
N ILE A 263 3.23 -11.65 -1.42
CA ILE A 263 3.38 -10.53 -0.49
C ILE A 263 4.00 -11.01 0.83
N GLY A 264 3.46 -12.08 1.42
CA GLY A 264 3.97 -12.66 2.66
C GLY A 264 5.45 -13.03 2.57
N LYS A 265 5.83 -13.81 1.54
CA LYS A 265 7.23 -14.19 1.33
C LYS A 265 8.14 -13.01 1.00
N THR A 266 7.64 -12.02 0.28
CA THR A 266 8.45 -10.86 -0.15
C THR A 266 8.81 -9.93 1.00
N ILE A 267 7.86 -9.70 1.93
CA ILE A 267 8.07 -8.81 3.06
C ILE A 267 8.83 -9.52 4.20
N TRP A 268 8.46 -10.77 4.53
CA TRP A 268 8.98 -11.45 5.73
C TRP A 268 9.71 -12.76 5.49
N GLY A 269 9.77 -13.28 4.25
CA GLY A 269 10.50 -14.51 3.98
C GLY A 269 12.00 -14.34 4.21
N ASP A 270 12.64 -15.35 4.80
CA ASP A 270 14.09 -15.33 4.96
C ASP A 270 14.80 -15.43 3.60
N ASN A 271 15.73 -14.50 3.37
CA ASN A 271 16.40 -14.30 2.09
C ASN A 271 17.31 -15.50 1.73
N GLN A 272 16.77 -16.47 1.01
CA GLN A 272 17.55 -17.36 0.12
C GLN A 272 17.01 -17.35 -1.31
N LYS A 273 15.74 -17.01 -1.58
CA LYS A 273 15.21 -16.86 -2.94
C LYS A 273 14.12 -15.80 -2.97
N ALA A 274 14.27 -14.77 -3.80
CA ALA A 274 13.17 -13.84 -4.08
C ALA A 274 11.94 -14.66 -4.51
N ALA A 275 10.80 -14.46 -3.85
CA ALA A 275 9.59 -15.19 -4.17
C ALA A 275 9.16 -14.81 -5.59
N ASN A 276 9.26 -15.74 -6.55
CA ASN A 276 8.68 -15.54 -7.87
C ASN A 276 7.16 -15.73 -7.72
N PRO A 277 6.31 -14.73 -8.00
CA PRO A 277 4.87 -14.95 -7.95
C PRO A 277 4.42 -16.01 -8.96
N ASN A 278 5.23 -16.32 -9.99
CA ASN A 278 4.99 -17.40 -10.95
C ASN A 278 5.40 -18.80 -10.45
N SER A 279 6.01 -18.95 -9.27
CA SER A 279 6.23 -20.28 -8.70
C SER A 279 4.91 -20.84 -8.15
N VAL A 280 4.21 -21.57 -9.02
CA VAL A 280 3.18 -22.52 -8.61
C VAL A 280 3.93 -23.77 -8.20
N ASN A 281 3.95 -24.08 -6.90
CA ASN A 281 4.28 -25.37 -6.29
C ASN A 281 3.96 -25.19 -4.79
N GLY A 282 3.15 -25.99 -4.10
CA GLY A 282 2.22 -27.07 -4.40
C GLY A 282 1.25 -27.09 -3.21
#